data_AF-A0A1C5PIY3-F1
#
_entry.id   AF-A0A1C5PIY3-F1
#
_cell.length_a   1.000
_cell.length_b   1.000
_cell.length_c   1.000
_cell.angle_alpha   90.00
_cell.angle_beta   90.00
_cell.angle_gamma   90.00
#
_symmetry.space_group_name_H-M   'P 1'
#
loop_
_entity.id
_entity.type
_entity.pdbx_description
1 polymer ?
#
loop_
_entity_poly.entity_id
_entity_poly.type
_entity_poly.pdbx_seq_one_letter_code
_entity_poly.pdbx_strand_id
1 'polypeptide(L)'
;MSKLKSAVLYEYLTKVRAIGIFYLIQYLIVALIFTIVAICTKGNETGSNTLEFSSVVFVSVIGVLGYKEDFKALLQNGYTRKYIFGATVCMFTLLAGTMALIDTIIGNSLHFFNSNYFTLYSSLYGFGNIFINWLWLTALYLMFCSLFYLAILVINRVGKTISLLIGVGISGIILLVMALFQFVFSDEIVSKAMELTMRAVGFMSDGTINQFFPILSFLIIGALFGIGSYAVIRRTELK
;
A
#
# COMPACT_ATOMS: atom_id res chain seq x y z
N MET A 1 16.90 8.05 23.06
CA MET A 1 15.50 7.88 22.61
C MET A 1 14.78 9.19 22.21
N SER A 2 15.22 10.39 22.64
CA SER A 2 14.54 11.65 22.27
C SER A 2 14.63 12.01 20.77
N LYS A 3 15.82 11.87 20.15
CA LYS A 3 16.05 12.27 18.75
C LYS A 3 15.22 11.50 17.72
N LEU A 4 15.00 10.19 17.92
CA LEU A 4 14.19 9.34 17.03
C LEU A 4 12.71 9.72 17.10
N LYS A 5 12.19 9.88 18.33
CA LYS A 5 10.80 10.32 18.55
C LYS A 5 10.54 11.67 17.90
N SER A 6 11.47 12.63 18.04
CA SER A 6 11.34 13.94 17.40
C SER A 6 11.36 13.87 15.87
N ALA A 7 12.21 13.03 15.28
CA ALA A 7 12.24 12.85 13.82
C ALA A 7 10.93 12.24 13.29
N VAL A 8 10.45 11.17 13.93
CA VAL A 8 9.17 10.52 13.55
C VAL A 8 8.00 11.50 13.70
N LEU A 9 7.95 12.24 14.81
CA LEU A 9 6.89 13.21 15.05
C LEU A 9 6.92 14.36 14.03
N TYR A 10 8.12 14.82 13.66
CA TYR A 10 8.30 15.85 12.64
C TYR A 10 7.83 15.36 11.26
N GLU A 11 8.30 14.21 10.80
CA GLU A 11 7.89 13.63 9.51
C GLU A 11 6.38 13.40 9.47
N TYR A 12 5.80 12.91 10.56
CA TYR A 12 4.37 12.68 10.67
C TYR A 12 3.57 14.00 10.63
N LEU A 13 3.92 14.99 11.46
CA LEU A 13 3.19 16.26 11.55
C LEU A 13 3.20 17.03 10.23
N THR A 14 4.32 17.02 9.51
CA THR A 14 4.41 17.65 8.18
C THR A 14 3.44 17.00 7.18
N LYS A 15 3.22 15.69 7.28
CA LYS A 15 2.34 14.93 6.37
C LYS A 15 0.88 14.89 6.81
N VAL A 16 0.57 15.08 8.10
CA VAL A 16 -0.82 15.11 8.61
C VAL A 16 -1.66 16.16 7.91
N ARG A 17 -1.10 17.34 7.63
CA ARG A 17 -1.84 18.39 6.90
C ARG A 17 -2.19 17.94 5.48
N ALA A 18 -1.27 17.26 4.80
CA ALA A 18 -1.50 16.71 3.46
C ALA A 18 -2.56 15.59 3.50
N ILE A 19 -2.52 14.71 4.50
CA ILE A 19 -3.53 13.67 4.73
C ILE A 19 -4.92 14.30 4.91
N GLY A 20 -5.04 15.36 5.72
CA GLY A 20 -6.31 16.05 5.95
C GLY A 20 -6.89 16.66 4.67
N ILE A 21 -6.07 17.33 3.87
CA ILE A 21 -6.49 17.91 2.59
C ILE A 21 -6.89 16.80 1.60
N PHE A 22 -6.11 15.72 1.54
CA PHE A 22 -6.38 14.57 0.68
C PHE A 22 -7.75 13.96 0.96
N TYR A 23 -8.04 13.64 2.23
CA TYR A 23 -9.32 13.06 2.60
C TYR A 23 -10.49 14.00 2.36
N LEU A 24 -10.32 15.31 2.61
CA LEU A 24 -11.35 16.30 2.32
C LEU A 24 -11.71 16.31 0.83
N ILE A 25 -10.72 16.37 -0.05
CA ILE A 25 -10.94 16.36 -1.51
C ILE A 25 -11.55 15.02 -1.93
N GLN A 26 -11.02 13.90 -1.44
CA GLN A 26 -11.52 12.56 -1.75
C GLN A 26 -13.00 12.40 -1.38
N TYR A 27 -13.41 12.84 -0.20
CA TYR A 27 -14.81 12.74 0.22
C TYR A 27 -15.73 13.66 -0.59
N LEU A 28 -15.28 14.85 -0.97
CA LEU A 28 -16.03 15.73 -1.87
C LEU A 28 -16.26 15.08 -3.24
N ILE A 29 -15.23 14.45 -3.80
CA ILE A 29 -15.32 13.75 -5.10
C ILE A 29 -16.28 12.56 -4.99
N VAL A 30 -16.14 11.74 -3.94
CA VAL A 30 -17.01 10.57 -3.75
C VAL A 30 -18.48 10.99 -3.55
N ALA A 31 -18.74 12.03 -2.74
CA ALA A 31 -20.09 12.57 -2.57
C ALA A 31 -20.68 13.09 -3.90
N LEU A 32 -19.86 13.74 -4.72
CA LEU A 32 -20.26 14.23 -6.04
C LEU A 32 -20.59 13.07 -6.99
N ILE A 33 -19.74 12.03 -7.05
CA ILE A 33 -20.00 10.83 -7.86
C ILE A 33 -21.28 10.14 -7.41
N PHE A 34 -21.49 9.93 -6.11
CA PHE A 34 -22.72 9.33 -5.59
C PHE A 34 -23.96 10.16 -5.94
N THR A 35 -23.86 11.48 -5.90
CA THR A 35 -24.97 12.38 -6.26
C THR A 35 -25.29 12.28 -7.75
N ILE A 36 -24.28 12.28 -8.62
CA ILE A 36 -24.46 12.11 -10.07
C ILE A 36 -25.09 10.75 -10.37
N VAL A 37 -24.57 9.68 -9.77
CA VAL A 37 -25.09 8.31 -9.92
C VAL A 37 -26.54 8.22 -9.45
N ALA A 38 -26.89 8.82 -8.30
CA ALA A 38 -28.25 8.82 -7.79
C ALA A 38 -29.23 9.51 -8.75
N ILE A 39 -28.80 10.62 -9.38
CA ILE A 39 -29.61 11.36 -10.36
C ILE A 39 -29.74 10.58 -11.68
N CYS A 40 -28.63 10.03 -12.20
CA CYS A 40 -28.59 9.38 -13.52
C CYS A 40 -29.21 7.98 -13.53
N THR A 41 -29.12 7.25 -12.42
CA THR A 41 -29.33 5.79 -12.42
C THR A 41 -30.69 5.40 -11.82
N LYS A 42 -31.50 6.37 -11.35
CA LYS A 42 -32.80 6.15 -10.68
C LYS A 42 -32.78 5.00 -9.65
N GLY A 43 -31.66 4.83 -8.95
CA GLY A 43 -31.48 3.80 -7.92
C GLY A 43 -30.94 2.44 -8.39
N ASN A 44 -30.53 2.25 -9.65
CA ASN A 44 -29.84 1.02 -10.03
C ASN A 44 -28.42 0.95 -9.42
N GLU A 45 -28.11 -0.22 -8.87
CA GLU A 45 -27.05 -0.49 -7.90
C GLU A 45 -25.64 -0.48 -8.51
N THR A 46 -25.03 0.70 -8.65
CA THR A 46 -23.58 0.76 -8.89
C THR A 46 -22.84 0.82 -7.56
N GLY A 47 -22.32 -0.31 -7.13
CA GLY A 47 -21.39 -0.37 -6.01
C GLY A 47 -20.00 0.17 -6.38
N SER A 48 -19.30 0.73 -5.40
CA SER A 48 -18.05 1.45 -5.60
C SER A 48 -17.08 1.16 -4.46
N ASN A 49 -15.79 0.94 -4.80
CA ASN A 49 -14.68 0.74 -3.86
C ASN A 49 -13.62 1.86 -3.98
N THR A 50 -13.99 3.00 -4.58
CA THR A 50 -13.05 4.04 -5.03
C THR A 50 -12.21 4.65 -3.89
N LEU A 51 -12.70 4.65 -2.65
CA LEU A 51 -12.03 5.30 -1.51
C LEU A 51 -10.71 4.62 -1.12
N GLU A 52 -10.70 3.30 -1.01
CA GLU A 52 -9.52 2.58 -0.54
C GLU A 52 -8.45 2.51 -1.64
N PHE A 53 -8.88 2.44 -2.90
CA PHE A 53 -7.98 2.51 -4.04
C PHE A 53 -7.26 3.87 -4.13
N SER A 54 -7.96 4.99 -3.91
CA SER A 54 -7.32 6.30 -3.88
C SER A 54 -6.35 6.45 -2.71
N SER A 55 -6.68 5.90 -1.53
CA SER A 55 -5.76 5.85 -0.39
C SER A 55 -4.48 5.05 -0.70
N VAL A 56 -4.57 3.92 -1.39
CA VAL A 56 -3.38 3.15 -1.85
C VAL A 56 -2.49 4.02 -2.74
N VAL A 57 -3.07 4.75 -3.70
CA VAL A 57 -2.32 5.65 -4.60
C VAL A 57 -1.64 6.76 -3.80
N PHE A 58 -2.34 7.37 -2.84
CA PHE A 58 -1.79 8.45 -2.03
C PHE A 58 -0.62 7.98 -1.14
N VAL A 59 -0.77 6.85 -0.46
CA VAL A 59 0.30 6.25 0.36
C VAL A 59 1.52 5.91 -0.52
N SER A 60 1.29 5.45 -1.75
CA SER A 60 2.35 5.21 -2.73
C SER A 60 3.13 6.47 -3.07
N VAL A 61 2.45 7.61 -3.26
CA VAL A 61 3.09 8.92 -3.48
C VAL A 61 3.90 9.35 -2.26
N ILE A 62 3.38 9.17 -1.05
CA ILE A 62 4.11 9.46 0.20
C ILE A 62 5.38 8.62 0.31
N GLY A 63 5.33 7.34 -0.07
CA GLY A 63 6.49 6.46 -0.13
C GLY A 63 7.58 7.01 -1.05
N VAL A 64 7.22 7.55 -2.23
CA VAL A 64 8.17 8.19 -3.14
C VAL A 64 8.76 9.47 -2.57
N LEU A 65 7.94 10.33 -1.96
CA LEU A 65 8.39 11.63 -1.44
C LEU A 65 9.26 11.50 -0.19
N GLY A 66 9.03 10.47 0.63
CA GLY A 66 9.76 10.25 1.89
C GLY A 66 11.28 10.14 1.74
N TYR A 67 11.80 9.78 0.56
CA TYR A 67 13.25 9.76 0.35
C TYR A 67 13.84 11.11 -0.06
N LYS A 68 13.17 11.94 -0.86
CA LYS A 68 13.82 13.15 -1.42
C LYS A 68 13.95 14.27 -0.40
N GLU A 69 12.90 14.48 0.39
CA GLU A 69 12.81 15.61 1.31
C GLU A 69 13.30 15.22 2.71
N ASP A 70 12.69 14.18 3.29
CA ASP A 70 12.96 13.80 4.69
C ASP A 70 14.37 13.24 4.89
N PHE A 71 14.85 12.37 3.98
CA PHE A 71 16.19 11.79 4.09
C PHE A 71 17.29 12.86 4.02
N LYS A 72 17.20 13.81 3.08
CA LYS A 72 18.19 14.89 2.93
C LYS A 72 18.19 15.82 4.13
N ALA A 73 17.00 16.22 4.59
CA ALA A 73 16.84 17.08 5.76
C ALA A 73 17.39 16.43 7.04
N LEU A 74 17.07 15.17 7.30
CA LEU A 74 17.57 14.48 8.49
C LEU A 74 19.08 14.23 8.45
N LEU A 75 19.64 13.97 7.27
CA LEU A 75 21.07 13.77 7.12
C LEU A 75 21.87 15.06 7.35
N GLN A 76 21.36 16.21 6.87
CA GLN A 76 21.94 17.52 7.16
C GLN A 76 21.90 17.86 8.66
N ASN A 77 20.88 17.38 9.37
CA ASN A 77 20.76 17.53 10.84
C ASN A 77 21.63 16.52 11.64
N GLY A 78 22.55 15.82 10.98
CA GLY A 78 23.52 14.93 11.64
C GLY A 78 22.96 13.58 12.09
N TYR A 79 21.78 13.17 11.60
CA TYR A 79 21.24 11.85 11.89
C TYR A 79 21.97 10.78 11.09
N THR A 80 22.22 9.62 11.72
CA THR A 80 22.83 8.49 11.03
C THR A 80 21.79 7.75 10.18
N ARG A 81 22.23 7.17 9.05
CA ARG A 81 21.36 6.48 8.07
C ARG A 81 20.48 5.38 8.68
N LYS A 82 20.97 4.69 9.72
CA LYS A 82 20.20 3.66 10.46
C LYS A 82 19.00 4.28 11.18
N TYR A 83 19.19 5.44 11.81
CA TYR A 83 18.14 6.14 12.53
C TYR A 83 17.14 6.79 11.57
N ILE A 84 17.59 7.29 10.43
CA ILE A 84 16.69 7.83 9.39
C ILE A 84 15.79 6.71 8.86
N PHE A 85 16.35 5.57 8.47
CA PHE A 85 15.55 4.44 8.01
C PHE A 85 14.56 3.95 9.08
N GLY A 86 15.00 3.82 10.34
CA GLY A 86 14.11 3.46 11.44
C GLY A 86 12.98 4.47 11.66
N ALA A 87 13.26 5.77 11.52
CA ALA A 87 12.25 6.82 11.60
C ALA A 87 11.23 6.71 10.46
N THR A 88 11.70 6.53 9.23
CA THR A 88 10.85 6.38 8.05
C THR A 88 9.94 5.16 8.15
N VAL A 89 10.45 4.01 8.61
CA VAL A 89 9.63 2.80 8.84
C VAL A 89 8.58 3.04 9.91
N CYS A 90 8.95 3.65 11.04
CA CYS A 90 7.97 4.00 12.08
C CYS A 90 6.91 4.97 11.57
N MET A 91 7.30 5.97 10.79
CA MET A 91 6.37 6.94 10.20
C MET A 91 5.41 6.26 9.21
N PHE A 92 5.91 5.38 8.34
CA PHE A 92 5.06 4.61 7.44
C PHE A 92 4.07 3.72 8.17
N THR A 93 4.48 3.05 9.25
CA THR A 93 3.57 2.23 10.06
C THR A 93 2.48 3.08 10.71
N LEU A 94 2.84 4.24 11.29
CA LEU A 94 1.86 5.14 11.90
C LEU A 94 0.88 5.70 10.88
N LEU A 95 1.38 6.12 9.71
CA LEU A 95 0.58 6.68 8.64
C LEU A 95 -0.34 5.64 8.00
N ALA A 96 0.19 4.44 7.69
CA ALA A 96 -0.61 3.34 7.18
C ALA A 96 -1.70 2.96 8.18
N GLY A 97 -1.37 2.87 9.47
CA GLY A 97 -2.33 2.54 10.53
C GLY A 97 -3.44 3.58 10.70
N THR A 98 -3.11 4.88 10.65
CA THR A 98 -4.11 5.95 10.80
C THR A 98 -5.00 6.08 9.57
N MET A 99 -4.45 6.01 8.36
CA MET A 99 -5.24 6.03 7.12
C MET A 99 -6.13 4.79 7.01
N ALA A 100 -5.60 3.60 7.31
CA ALA A 100 -6.40 2.37 7.35
C ALA A 100 -7.55 2.45 8.36
N LEU A 101 -7.34 3.08 9.51
CA LEU A 101 -8.37 3.25 10.53
C LEU A 101 -9.49 4.16 10.02
N ILE A 102 -9.13 5.31 9.42
CA ILE A 102 -10.09 6.24 8.81
C ILE A 102 -10.92 5.53 7.72
N ASP A 103 -10.25 4.83 6.81
CA ASP A 103 -10.89 4.13 5.70
C ASP A 103 -11.79 3.00 6.19
N THR A 104 -11.40 2.26 7.23
CA THR A 104 -12.23 1.20 7.81
C THR A 104 -13.49 1.76 8.45
N ILE A 105 -13.38 2.85 9.23
CA ILE A 105 -14.54 3.49 9.87
C ILE A 105 -15.51 4.01 8.81
N ILE A 106 -14.97 4.70 7.80
CA ILE A 106 -15.79 5.36 6.77
C ILE A 106 -16.37 4.35 5.79
N GLY A 107 -15.61 3.34 5.39
CA GLY A 107 -16.07 2.26 4.53
C GLY A 107 -17.23 1.49 5.17
N ASN A 108 -17.14 1.19 6.48
CA ASN A 108 -18.25 0.56 7.20
C ASN A 108 -19.45 1.51 7.39
N SER A 109 -19.20 2.80 7.64
CA SER A 109 -20.28 3.79 7.75
C SER A 109 -21.03 3.98 6.43
N LEU A 110 -20.31 4.04 5.31
CA LEU A 110 -20.91 4.12 3.97
C LEU A 110 -21.71 2.87 3.63
N HIS A 111 -21.25 1.69 4.01
CA HIS A 111 -22.02 0.46 3.84
C HIS A 111 -23.34 0.50 4.63
N PHE A 112 -23.33 1.07 5.84
CA PHE A 112 -24.56 1.25 6.63
C PHE A 112 -25.58 2.17 5.94
N PHE A 113 -25.11 3.25 5.29
CA PHE A 113 -25.99 4.18 4.56
C PHE A 113 -26.35 3.69 3.15
N ASN A 114 -25.53 2.82 2.55
CA ASN A 114 -25.71 2.31 1.20
C ASN A 114 -25.24 0.86 1.14
N SER A 115 -26.19 -0.08 1.09
CA SER A 115 -25.94 -1.52 1.02
C SER A 115 -25.08 -1.93 -0.19
N ASN A 116 -25.01 -1.10 -1.21
CA ASN A 116 -24.25 -1.34 -2.43
C ASN A 116 -22.78 -0.92 -2.33
N TYR A 117 -22.37 -0.22 -1.26
CA TYR A 117 -20.96 0.11 -1.05
C TYR A 117 -20.19 -1.12 -0.53
N PHE A 118 -19.11 -1.48 -1.22
CA PHE A 118 -18.21 -2.55 -0.80
C PHE A 118 -16.78 -2.02 -0.63
N THR A 119 -16.17 -2.32 0.51
CA THR A 119 -14.73 -2.12 0.76
C THR A 119 -13.92 -3.16 -0.01
N LEU A 120 -12.66 -2.89 -0.36
CA LEU A 120 -11.75 -3.86 -0.97
C LEU A 120 -11.66 -5.14 -0.15
N TYR A 121 -11.61 -5.00 1.18
CA TYR A 121 -11.64 -6.14 2.09
C TYR A 121 -12.96 -6.92 2.00
N SER A 122 -14.11 -6.25 2.09
CA SER A 122 -15.43 -6.90 2.02
C SER A 122 -15.71 -7.53 0.67
N SER A 123 -15.16 -6.97 -0.42
CA SER A 123 -15.26 -7.53 -1.77
C SER A 123 -14.56 -8.88 -1.89
N LEU A 124 -13.55 -9.16 -1.06
CA LEU A 124 -12.77 -10.40 -1.10
C LEU A 124 -13.22 -11.40 -0.02
N TYR A 125 -13.48 -10.93 1.20
CA TYR A 125 -13.69 -11.80 2.36
C TYR A 125 -15.06 -11.63 3.02
N GLY A 126 -15.91 -10.76 2.48
CA GLY A 126 -17.20 -10.41 3.08
C GLY A 126 -17.10 -9.44 4.26
N PHE A 127 -18.25 -8.94 4.70
CA PHE A 127 -18.36 -8.13 5.90
C PHE A 127 -18.33 -9.05 7.14
N GLY A 128 -17.43 -8.76 8.07
CA GLY A 128 -17.29 -9.57 9.29
C GLY A 128 -16.55 -8.80 10.38
N ASN A 129 -15.23 -8.97 10.45
CA ASN A 129 -14.41 -8.40 11.51
C ASN A 129 -13.78 -7.05 11.12
N ILE A 130 -14.29 -5.98 11.70
CA ILE A 130 -13.78 -4.60 11.55
C ILE A 130 -12.29 -4.52 11.89
N PHE A 131 -11.86 -5.19 12.97
CA PHE A 131 -10.48 -5.19 13.41
C PHE A 131 -9.53 -5.87 12.42
N ILE A 132 -9.97 -6.98 11.82
CA ILE A 132 -9.18 -7.71 10.82
C ILE A 132 -9.12 -6.91 9.51
N ASN A 133 -10.21 -6.26 9.11
CA ASN A 133 -10.22 -5.32 7.99
C ASN A 133 -9.18 -4.21 8.19
N TRP A 134 -9.19 -3.56 9.35
CA TRP A 134 -8.20 -2.52 9.68
C TRP A 134 -6.76 -3.02 9.61
N LEU A 135 -6.46 -4.19 10.18
CA LEU A 135 -5.12 -4.79 10.11
C LEU A 135 -4.73 -5.14 8.67
N TRP A 136 -5.66 -5.66 7.89
CA TRP A 136 -5.45 -6.01 6.49
C TRP A 136 -5.14 -4.78 5.63
N LEU A 137 -5.93 -3.71 5.76
CA LEU A 137 -5.68 -2.44 5.07
C LEU A 137 -4.34 -1.83 5.52
N THR A 138 -4.03 -1.89 6.81
CA THR A 138 -2.75 -1.40 7.35
C THR A 138 -1.56 -2.13 6.72
N ALA A 139 -1.62 -3.47 6.65
CA ALA A 139 -0.57 -4.28 6.05
C ALA A 139 -0.43 -4.01 4.54
N LEU A 140 -1.55 -3.85 3.83
CA LEU A 140 -1.56 -3.48 2.41
C LEU A 140 -0.90 -2.12 2.18
N TYR A 141 -1.30 -1.10 2.93
CA TYR A 141 -0.75 0.26 2.80
C TYR A 141 0.75 0.30 3.13
N LEU A 142 1.17 -0.43 4.16
CA LEU A 142 2.59 -0.56 4.52
C LEU A 142 3.41 -1.24 3.42
N MET A 143 2.86 -2.28 2.78
CA MET A 143 3.49 -2.96 1.64
C MET A 143 3.71 -1.98 0.48
N PHE A 144 2.68 -1.24 0.08
CA PHE A 144 2.78 -0.26 -1.01
C PHE A 144 3.76 0.88 -0.67
N CYS A 145 3.69 1.41 0.55
CA CYS A 145 4.62 2.45 0.98
C CYS A 145 6.08 1.98 0.89
N SER A 146 6.35 0.76 1.36
CA SER A 146 7.69 0.15 1.33
C SER A 146 8.17 -0.14 -0.09
N LEU A 147 7.28 -0.60 -0.97
CA LEU A 147 7.57 -0.83 -2.39
C LEU A 147 7.99 0.47 -3.10
N PHE A 148 7.20 1.54 -2.97
CA PHE A 148 7.46 2.80 -3.64
C PHE A 148 8.65 3.55 -3.04
N TYR A 149 8.90 3.39 -1.74
CA TYR A 149 10.13 3.87 -1.11
C TYR A 149 11.37 3.16 -1.65
N LEU A 150 11.32 1.82 -1.84
CA LEU A 150 12.39 1.08 -2.51
C LEU A 150 12.58 1.55 -3.96
N ALA A 151 11.49 1.74 -4.70
CA ALA A 151 11.54 2.18 -6.09
C ALA A 151 12.26 3.52 -6.23
N ILE A 152 11.92 4.52 -5.41
CA ILE A 152 12.57 5.84 -5.49
C ILE A 152 14.03 5.79 -5.06
N LEU A 153 14.39 4.92 -4.11
CA LEU A 153 15.77 4.69 -3.71
C LEU A 153 16.60 4.12 -4.87
N VAL A 154 16.08 3.13 -5.58
CA VAL A 154 16.73 2.55 -6.76
C VAL A 154 16.86 3.60 -7.87
N ILE A 155 15.80 4.37 -8.13
CA ILE A 155 15.82 5.45 -9.13
C ILE A 155 16.90 6.48 -8.82
N ASN A 156 17.01 6.94 -7.58
CA ASN A 156 18.01 7.94 -7.22
C ASN A 156 19.43 7.38 -7.24
N ARG A 157 19.61 6.08 -6.97
CA ARG A 157 20.94 5.47 -6.99
C ARG A 157 21.46 5.22 -8.40
N VAL A 158 20.62 4.67 -9.28
CA VAL A 158 21.05 4.20 -10.62
C VAL A 158 20.79 5.27 -11.70
N GLY A 159 20.01 6.31 -11.38
CA GLY A 159 19.63 7.36 -12.31
C GLY A 159 18.36 7.02 -13.10
N LYS A 160 17.66 8.07 -13.54
CA LYS A 160 16.30 7.99 -14.13
C LYS A 160 16.22 7.07 -15.35
N THR A 161 17.23 7.11 -16.22
CA THR A 161 17.24 6.34 -17.48
C THR A 161 17.38 4.85 -17.24
N ILE A 162 18.33 4.45 -16.38
CA ILE A 162 18.56 3.04 -16.07
C ILE A 162 17.41 2.49 -15.21
N SER A 163 16.84 3.30 -14.31
CA SER A 163 15.68 2.87 -13.54
C SER A 163 14.43 2.63 -14.38
N LEU A 164 14.22 3.42 -15.45
CA LEU A 164 13.15 3.18 -16.41
C LEU A 164 13.37 1.86 -17.15
N LEU A 165 14.60 1.58 -17.58
CA LEU A 165 14.98 0.29 -18.17
C LEU A 165 14.71 -0.89 -17.23
N ILE A 166 15.06 -0.76 -15.94
CA ILE A 166 14.75 -1.77 -14.92
C ILE A 166 13.23 -1.95 -14.80
N GLY A 167 12.46 -0.87 -14.76
CA GLY A 167 11.00 -0.92 -14.67
C GLY A 167 10.37 -1.64 -15.87
N VAL A 168 10.79 -1.30 -17.09
CA VAL A 168 10.34 -1.97 -18.32
C VAL A 168 10.77 -3.43 -18.33
N GLY A 169 12.00 -3.74 -17.90
CA GLY A 169 12.50 -5.11 -17.79
C GLY A 169 11.68 -5.96 -16.81
N ILE A 170 11.34 -5.42 -15.64
CA ILE A 170 10.48 -6.10 -14.66
C ILE A 170 9.09 -6.35 -15.25
N SER A 171 8.49 -5.35 -15.92
CA SER A 171 7.20 -5.52 -16.59
C SER A 171 7.25 -6.61 -17.67
N GLY A 172 8.31 -6.64 -18.48
CA GLY A 172 8.53 -7.69 -19.48
C GLY A 172 8.70 -9.07 -18.86
N ILE A 173 9.45 -9.18 -17.75
CA ILE A 173 9.61 -10.45 -17.02
C ILE A 173 8.26 -10.92 -16.47
N ILE A 174 7.43 -10.04 -15.92
CA ILE A 174 6.09 -10.41 -15.43
C ILE A 174 5.24 -11.00 -16.56
N LEU A 175 5.21 -10.34 -17.72
CA LEU A 175 4.48 -10.83 -18.89
C LEU A 175 5.04 -12.18 -19.37
N LEU A 176 6.36 -12.35 -19.36
CA LEU A 176 7.01 -13.61 -19.74
C LEU A 176 6.67 -14.73 -18.75
N VAL A 177 6.70 -14.46 -17.45
CA VAL A 177 6.29 -15.43 -16.41
C VAL A 177 4.84 -15.85 -16.62
N MET A 178 3.92 -14.89 -16.85
CA MET A 178 2.53 -15.20 -17.16
C MET A 178 2.39 -16.11 -18.38
N ALA A 179 3.15 -15.81 -19.46
CA ALA A 179 3.17 -16.65 -20.65
C ALA A 179 3.72 -18.06 -20.39
N LEU A 180 4.76 -18.21 -19.55
CA LEU A 180 5.30 -19.52 -19.18
C LEU A 180 4.28 -20.36 -18.40
N PHE A 181 3.55 -19.74 -17.46
CA PHE A 181 2.46 -20.39 -16.72
C PHE A 181 1.29 -20.78 -17.63
N GLN A 182 1.01 -20.02 -18.68
CA GLN A 182 -0.08 -20.32 -19.59
C GLN A 182 0.28 -21.35 -20.68
N PHE A 183 1.52 -21.32 -21.19
CA PHE A 183 1.88 -22.05 -22.42
C PHE A 183 2.95 -23.13 -22.24
N VAL A 184 3.72 -23.12 -21.14
CA VAL A 184 4.90 -23.99 -21.00
C VAL A 184 4.79 -24.94 -19.81
N PHE A 185 4.27 -24.49 -18.67
CA PHE A 185 4.15 -25.35 -17.50
C PHE A 185 2.97 -26.32 -17.60
N SER A 186 3.17 -27.53 -17.05
CA SER A 186 2.12 -28.54 -16.92
C SER A 186 1.02 -28.06 -15.98
N ASP A 187 -0.23 -28.46 -16.25
CA ASP A 187 -1.41 -28.14 -15.44
C ASP A 187 -1.22 -28.48 -13.95
N GLU A 188 -0.42 -29.50 -13.62
CA GLU A 188 -0.11 -29.86 -12.23
C GLU A 188 0.76 -28.81 -11.51
N ILE A 189 1.71 -28.19 -12.22
CA ILE A 189 2.57 -27.15 -11.66
C ILE A 189 1.77 -25.85 -11.52
N VAL A 190 0.97 -25.52 -12.53
CA VAL A 190 0.12 -24.33 -12.55
C VAL A 190 -0.90 -24.38 -11.41
N SER A 191 -1.59 -25.52 -11.23
CA SER A 191 -2.56 -25.71 -10.14
C SER A 191 -1.93 -25.62 -8.76
N LYS A 192 -0.77 -26.25 -8.53
CA LYS A 192 -0.04 -26.14 -7.25
C LYS A 192 0.42 -24.71 -6.96
N ALA A 193 0.90 -23.99 -7.97
CA ALA A 193 1.30 -22.59 -7.83
C ALA A 193 0.10 -21.66 -7.58
N MET A 194 -1.02 -21.90 -8.26
CA MET A 194 -2.27 -21.17 -8.07
C MET A 194 -2.85 -21.44 -6.69
N GLU A 195 -2.82 -22.68 -6.20
CA GLU A 195 -3.23 -23.04 -4.83
C GLU A 195 -2.38 -22.31 -3.79
N LEU A 196 -1.05 -22.26 -3.98
CA LEU A 196 -0.16 -21.51 -3.09
C LEU A 196 -0.49 -20.01 -3.09
N THR A 197 -0.77 -19.44 -4.27
CA THR A 197 -1.16 -18.04 -4.41
C THR A 197 -2.51 -17.76 -3.76
N MET A 198 -3.51 -18.63 -3.97
CA MET A 198 -4.82 -18.52 -3.35
C MET A 198 -4.73 -18.61 -1.82
N ARG A 199 -3.91 -19.51 -1.28
CA ARG A 199 -3.64 -19.59 0.16
C ARG A 199 -2.96 -18.35 0.70
N ALA A 200 -2.03 -17.74 -0.05
CA ALA A 200 -1.40 -16.48 0.32
C ALA A 200 -2.41 -15.32 0.36
N VAL A 201 -3.40 -15.33 -0.53
CA VAL A 201 -4.56 -14.42 -0.54
C VAL A 201 -5.68 -14.92 0.40
N GLY A 202 -5.45 -15.95 1.21
CA GLY A 202 -6.37 -16.37 2.28
C GLY A 202 -7.51 -17.29 1.85
N PHE A 203 -7.57 -17.73 0.59
CA PHE A 203 -8.51 -18.73 0.11
C PHE A 203 -7.92 -20.13 0.29
N MET A 204 -8.54 -20.94 1.16
CA MET A 204 -8.12 -22.33 1.38
C MET A 204 -8.81 -23.29 0.42
N SER A 205 -8.13 -24.40 0.14
CA SER A 205 -8.61 -25.47 -0.75
C SER A 205 -9.90 -26.14 -0.24
N ASP A 206 -10.17 -26.03 1.06
CA ASP A 206 -11.37 -26.57 1.73
C ASP A 206 -12.59 -25.63 1.61
N GLY A 207 -12.48 -24.52 0.87
CA GLY A 207 -13.53 -23.51 0.72
C GLY A 207 -13.66 -22.54 1.90
N THR A 208 -12.80 -22.68 2.92
CA THR A 208 -12.73 -21.75 4.05
C THR A 208 -11.84 -20.55 3.72
N ILE A 209 -12.19 -19.40 4.30
CA ILE A 209 -11.42 -18.16 4.15
C ILE A 209 -10.63 -17.93 5.43
N ASN A 210 -9.31 -17.92 5.31
CA ASN A 210 -8.43 -17.54 6.40
C ASN A 210 -7.91 -16.12 6.19
N GLN A 211 -8.45 -15.20 6.98
CA GLN A 211 -8.21 -13.76 6.89
C GLN A 211 -6.82 -13.35 7.41
N PHE A 212 -6.09 -14.23 8.09
CA PHE A 212 -4.77 -13.93 8.66
C PHE A 212 -3.61 -14.15 7.67
N PHE A 213 -3.70 -15.16 6.80
CA PHE A 213 -2.67 -15.43 5.79
C PHE A 213 -2.37 -14.24 4.84
N PRO A 214 -3.37 -13.48 4.36
CA PRO A 214 -3.13 -12.28 3.56
C PRO A 214 -2.31 -11.22 4.30
N ILE A 215 -2.65 -10.97 5.56
CA ILE A 215 -1.96 -9.99 6.42
C ILE A 215 -0.50 -10.39 6.57
N LEU A 216 -0.24 -11.67 6.88
CA LEU A 216 1.11 -12.18 7.03
C LEU A 216 1.90 -12.06 5.71
N SER A 217 1.27 -12.41 4.58
CA SER A 217 1.90 -12.33 3.26
C SER A 217 2.29 -10.88 2.91
N PHE A 218 1.40 -9.91 3.12
CA PHE A 218 1.70 -8.50 2.90
C PHE A 218 2.79 -7.97 3.82
N LEU A 219 2.81 -8.38 5.09
CA LEU A 219 3.88 -8.01 6.02
C LEU A 219 5.23 -8.60 5.62
N ILE A 220 5.27 -9.86 5.17
CA ILE A 220 6.50 -10.49 4.68
C ILE A 220 7.02 -9.75 3.44
N ILE A 221 6.16 -9.46 2.48
CA ILE A 221 6.53 -8.73 1.26
C ILE A 221 6.98 -7.30 1.59
N GLY A 222 6.26 -6.61 2.46
CA GLY A 222 6.64 -5.28 2.95
C GLY A 222 7.98 -5.28 3.67
N ALA A 223 8.25 -6.28 4.51
CA ALA A 223 9.53 -6.45 5.18
C ALA A 223 10.68 -6.72 4.20
N LEU A 224 10.46 -7.53 3.16
CA LEU A 224 11.43 -7.75 2.08
C LEU A 224 11.77 -6.44 1.36
N PHE A 225 10.76 -5.62 1.03
CA PHE A 225 11.00 -4.30 0.45
C PHE A 225 11.71 -3.34 1.42
N GLY A 226 11.39 -3.39 2.72
CA GLY A 226 12.09 -2.64 3.76
C GLY A 226 13.57 -3.02 3.86
N ILE A 227 13.89 -4.32 3.90
CA ILE A 227 15.27 -4.82 3.92
C ILE A 227 16.02 -4.39 2.66
N GLY A 228 15.38 -4.51 1.49
CA GLY A 228 15.92 -4.01 0.23
C GLY A 228 16.23 -2.51 0.29
N SER A 229 15.31 -1.73 0.87
CA SER A 229 15.45 -0.28 1.01
C SER A 229 16.64 0.08 1.89
N TYR A 230 16.80 -0.61 3.03
CA TYR A 230 17.93 -0.43 3.92
C TYR A 230 19.28 -0.79 3.25
N ALA A 231 19.30 -1.88 2.46
CA ALA A 231 20.49 -2.29 1.72
C ALA A 231 20.92 -1.24 0.69
N VAL A 232 19.96 -0.60 0.02
CA VAL A 232 20.21 0.50 -0.92
C VAL A 232 20.69 1.75 -0.18
N ILE A 233 20.00 2.19 0.87
CA ILE A 233 20.37 3.37 1.68
C ILE A 233 21.79 3.27 2.24
N ARG A 234 22.18 2.10 2.74
CA ARG A 234 23.53 1.89 3.31
C ARG A 234 24.63 2.14 2.28
N ARG A 235 24.36 1.87 1.00
CA ARG A 235 25.32 1.99 -0.11
C ARG A 235 25.07 3.22 -0.99
N THR A 236 24.17 4.12 -0.61
CA THR A 236 23.89 5.31 -1.42
C THR A 236 24.94 6.39 -1.12
N GLU A 237 25.64 6.85 -2.15
CA GLU A 237 26.49 8.04 -2.10
C GLU A 237 25.61 9.28 -2.26
N LEU A 238 25.85 10.32 -1.45
CA LEU A 238 25.13 11.57 -1.60
C LEU A 238 25.65 12.25 -2.88
N LYS A 239 24.80 12.30 -3.90
CA LYS A 239 24.96 13.21 -5.03
C LYS A 239 23.98 14.36 -4.90
#